data_AF-H0EUS9-F1
#
_entry.id   AF-H0EUS9-F1
#
_cell.length_a   1.000
_cell.length_b   1.000
_cell.length_c   1.000
_cell.angle_alpha   90.00
_cell.angle_beta   90.00
_cell.angle_gamma   90.00
#
_symmetry.space_group_name_H-M   'P 1'
#
loop_
_entity.id
_entity.type
_entity.pdbx_description
1 polymer ?
#
loop_
_entity_poly.entity_id
_entity_poly.type
_entity_poly.pdbx_seq_one_letter_code
_entity_poly.pdbx_strand_id
1 'polypeptide(L)'
;MIGLDGDLFVNAAEIMRWEGGWVEQGAKWQGGSGFSIQLYWLFARQSVIIGQANYGIVSIKALLSFAIYLDDVAMYNYALYAYKNDLCAGIESTIDSSTGQSSESGRDQSHSMTGLGWLALAARVVNNQGYNLFTYANNLLLKGSEYTAKYNLNGTVPYDPKFYRCEAVLVNGPWSKISTDQRGIQKQVWDILHYSAVANKLQNPWTLKAKQATDALGGERRVTANDMPSWGDLFFATKG
;
A
#
# COMPACT_ATOMS: atom_id res chain seq x y z
N MET A 1 -12.82 0.36 6.29
CA MET A 1 -12.08 1.48 6.93
C MET A 1 -12.25 2.66 6.01
N ILE A 2 -12.50 3.87 6.52
CA ILE A 2 -12.91 4.99 5.67
C ILE A 2 -11.92 5.28 4.53
N GLY A 3 -10.62 5.13 4.78
CA GLY A 3 -9.59 5.23 3.74
C GLY A 3 -9.68 4.15 2.65
N LEU A 4 -10.00 2.89 3.01
CA LEU A 4 -10.19 1.81 2.01
C LEU A 4 -11.44 2.05 1.17
N ASP A 5 -12.56 2.38 1.83
CA ASP A 5 -13.85 2.56 1.16
C ASP A 5 -13.83 3.79 0.24
N GLY A 6 -13.30 4.91 0.74
CA GLY A 6 -13.13 6.11 -0.07
C GLY A 6 -12.19 5.90 -1.24
N ASP A 7 -11.07 5.19 -1.05
CA ASP A 7 -10.10 4.90 -2.11
C ASP A 7 -10.72 4.08 -3.24
N LEU A 8 -11.55 3.08 -2.92
CA LEU A 8 -12.32 2.35 -3.93
C LEU A 8 -13.30 3.25 -4.69
N PHE A 9 -14.03 4.13 -3.98
CA PHE A 9 -14.95 5.06 -4.64
C PHE A 9 -14.23 6.05 -5.56
N VAL A 10 -13.06 6.54 -5.15
CA VAL A 10 -12.25 7.43 -5.99
C VAL A 10 -11.73 6.74 -7.23
N ASN A 11 -11.20 5.52 -7.10
CA ASN A 11 -10.77 4.77 -8.28
C ASN A 11 -11.94 4.50 -9.24
N ALA A 12 -13.13 4.16 -8.72
CA ALA A 12 -14.33 4.02 -9.54
C ALA A 12 -14.73 5.34 -10.22
N ALA A 13 -14.66 6.47 -9.51
CA ALA A 13 -14.98 7.79 -10.05
C ALA A 13 -14.00 8.23 -11.15
N GLU A 14 -12.69 7.99 -10.98
CA GLU A 14 -11.68 8.23 -12.02
C GLU A 14 -11.94 7.37 -13.27
N ILE A 15 -12.25 6.09 -13.11
CA ILE A 15 -12.59 5.21 -14.26
C ILE A 15 -13.83 5.74 -14.98
N MET A 16 -14.90 6.10 -14.26
CA MET A 16 -16.10 6.66 -14.88
C MET A 16 -15.79 7.98 -15.61
N ARG A 17 -14.92 8.82 -15.06
CA ARG A 17 -14.52 10.11 -15.65
C ARG A 17 -13.77 9.90 -16.96
N TRP A 18 -12.80 8.99 -17.00
CA TRP A 18 -11.89 8.81 -18.14
C TRP A 18 -12.38 7.81 -19.19
N GLU A 19 -13.02 6.72 -18.79
CA GLU A 19 -13.51 5.67 -19.70
C GLU A 19 -15.01 5.82 -20.00
N GLY A 20 -15.76 6.36 -19.05
CA GLY A 20 -17.21 6.48 -19.15
C GLY A 20 -17.71 7.84 -19.65
N GLY A 21 -16.82 8.83 -19.80
CA GLY A 21 -17.20 10.21 -20.15
C GLY A 21 -18.07 10.89 -19.10
N TRP A 22 -18.08 10.38 -17.86
CA TRP A 22 -18.88 10.94 -16.78
C TRP A 22 -18.29 12.27 -16.32
N VAL A 23 -19.12 13.31 -16.31
CA VAL A 23 -18.77 14.62 -15.76
C VAL A 23 -19.58 14.84 -14.48
N GLU A 24 -18.87 15.03 -13.37
CA GLU A 24 -19.49 15.29 -12.07
C GLU A 24 -20.18 16.66 -12.06
N GLN A 25 -21.51 16.67 -11.94
CA GLN A 25 -22.26 17.91 -11.80
C GLN A 25 -22.03 18.55 -10.42
N GLY A 26 -21.66 19.83 -10.42
CA GLY A 26 -21.40 20.57 -9.19
C GLY A 26 -20.09 20.18 -8.50
N ALA A 27 -19.11 19.65 -9.23
CA ALA A 27 -17.79 19.28 -8.72
C ALA A 27 -17.05 20.47 -8.10
N LYS A 28 -17.13 20.57 -6.77
CA LYS A 28 -16.38 21.52 -5.96
C LYS A 28 -16.13 20.90 -4.59
N TRP A 29 -14.87 20.73 -4.22
CA TRP A 29 -14.52 20.21 -2.91
C TRP A 29 -14.85 21.19 -1.77
N GLN A 30 -14.92 22.50 -2.05
CA GLN A 30 -15.24 23.56 -1.07
C GLN A 30 -16.75 23.86 -0.89
N GLY A 31 -17.65 22.95 -1.24
CA GLY A 31 -19.10 23.17 -1.00
C GLY A 31 -20.02 22.87 -2.18
N GLY A 32 -19.58 22.08 -3.16
CA GLY A 32 -20.42 21.61 -4.26
C GLY A 32 -21.45 20.56 -3.84
N SER A 33 -22.24 20.08 -4.80
CA SER A 33 -23.24 19.03 -4.58
C SER A 33 -22.83 17.64 -5.10
N GLY A 34 -21.69 17.54 -5.78
CA GLY A 34 -21.21 16.31 -6.41
C GLY A 34 -20.36 15.42 -5.50
N PHE A 35 -19.89 14.28 -6.00
CA PHE A 35 -19.03 13.34 -5.27
C PHE A 35 -17.82 14.00 -4.59
N SER A 36 -17.23 15.03 -5.19
CA SER A 36 -16.10 15.80 -4.64
C SER A 36 -16.36 16.33 -3.23
N ILE A 37 -17.59 16.76 -2.91
CA ILE A 37 -17.92 17.25 -1.57
C ILE A 37 -17.93 16.10 -0.55
N GLN A 38 -18.53 14.98 -0.93
CA GLN A 38 -18.60 13.79 -0.07
C GLN A 38 -17.20 13.25 0.16
N LEU A 39 -16.40 13.18 -0.91
CA LEU A 39 -15.01 12.78 -0.85
C LEU A 39 -14.22 13.61 0.15
N TYR A 40 -14.32 14.94 0.05
CA TYR A 40 -13.61 15.84 0.95
C TYR A 40 -14.09 15.73 2.41
N TRP A 41 -15.39 15.88 2.65
CA TRP A 41 -15.93 16.02 4.01
C TRP A 41 -16.05 14.69 4.77
N LEU A 42 -16.40 13.61 4.09
CA LEU A 42 -16.61 12.31 4.74
C LEU A 42 -15.31 11.50 4.79
N PHE A 43 -14.50 11.50 3.73
CA PHE A 43 -13.36 10.60 3.62
C PHE A 43 -12.02 11.30 3.85
N ALA A 44 -11.72 12.38 3.14
CA ALA A 44 -10.43 13.04 3.22
C ALA A 44 -10.16 13.60 4.61
N ARG A 45 -11.09 14.41 5.16
CA ARG A 45 -10.94 14.99 6.51
C ARG A 45 -10.73 13.95 7.61
N GLN A 46 -11.35 12.78 7.49
CA GLN A 46 -11.19 11.68 8.45
C GLN A 46 -9.87 10.92 8.27
N SER A 47 -9.23 11.04 7.11
CA SER A 47 -7.95 10.39 6.79
C SER A 47 -6.74 11.30 7.06
N VAL A 48 -6.93 12.62 7.22
CA VAL A 48 -5.84 13.59 7.52
C VAL A 48 -5.14 13.27 8.84
N ILE A 49 -5.85 12.72 9.83
CA ILE A 49 -5.21 12.23 11.06
C ILE A 49 -4.63 10.86 10.76
N ILE A 50 -3.35 10.84 10.37
CA ILE A 50 -2.64 9.61 10.06
C ILE A 50 -2.45 8.80 11.34
N GLY A 51 -2.99 7.58 11.34
CA GLY A 51 -2.81 6.63 12.42
C GLY A 51 -1.47 5.91 12.35
N GLN A 52 -1.41 4.76 13.00
CA GLN A 52 -0.24 3.91 13.13
C GLN A 52 -0.35 2.67 12.24
N ALA A 53 0.79 2.08 11.89
CA ALA A 53 0.84 0.84 11.15
C ALA A 53 0.06 0.91 9.82
N ASN A 54 -0.51 -0.22 9.45
CA ASN A 54 -1.50 -0.40 8.39
C ASN A 54 -2.60 0.68 8.40
N TYR A 55 -3.11 1.11 9.57
CA TYR A 55 -4.15 2.16 9.64
C TYR A 55 -3.65 3.51 9.12
N GLY A 56 -2.42 3.89 9.47
CA GLY A 56 -1.81 5.10 8.91
C GLY A 56 -1.45 4.94 7.44
N ILE A 57 -0.94 3.77 7.04
CA ILE A 57 -0.55 3.51 5.63
C ILE A 57 -1.78 3.66 4.72
N VAL A 58 -2.94 3.13 5.14
CA VAL A 58 -4.17 3.30 4.36
C VAL A 58 -4.62 4.76 4.30
N SER A 59 -4.50 5.53 5.39
CA SER A 59 -4.80 6.96 5.36
C SER A 59 -3.91 7.70 4.36
N ILE A 60 -2.60 7.43 4.36
CA ILE A 60 -1.65 8.02 3.40
C ILE A 60 -2.02 7.66 1.95
N LYS A 61 -2.24 6.37 1.68
CA LYS A 61 -2.65 5.86 0.37
C LYS A 61 -3.93 6.55 -0.12
N ALA A 62 -4.95 6.60 0.73
CA ALA A 62 -6.24 7.18 0.41
C ALA A 62 -6.14 8.69 0.16
N LEU A 63 -5.42 9.44 1.01
CA LEU A 63 -5.19 10.87 0.82
C LEU A 63 -4.50 11.18 -0.50
N LEU A 64 -3.54 10.36 -0.94
CA LEU A 64 -2.92 10.51 -2.26
C LEU A 64 -3.97 10.36 -3.37
N SER A 65 -4.77 9.31 -3.36
CA SER A 65 -5.85 9.11 -4.34
C SER A 65 -6.87 10.26 -4.31
N PHE A 66 -7.26 10.72 -3.12
CA PHE A 66 -8.24 11.80 -2.95
C PHE A 66 -7.70 13.12 -3.50
N ALA A 67 -6.42 13.40 -3.23
CA ALA A 67 -5.76 14.59 -3.72
C ALA A 67 -5.74 14.64 -5.26
N ILE A 68 -5.51 13.51 -5.93
CA ILE A 68 -5.57 13.44 -7.40
C ILE A 68 -6.97 13.72 -7.91
N TYR A 69 -8.00 13.06 -7.38
CA TYR A 69 -9.37 13.26 -7.87
C TYR A 69 -9.88 14.70 -7.68
N LEU A 70 -9.48 15.33 -6.57
CA LEU A 70 -9.87 16.69 -6.17
C LEU A 70 -8.98 17.80 -6.73
N ASP A 71 -7.90 17.46 -7.44
CA ASP A 71 -6.83 18.38 -7.85
C ASP A 71 -6.24 19.20 -6.67
N ASP A 72 -6.10 18.58 -5.49
CA ASP A 72 -5.61 19.22 -4.27
C ASP A 72 -4.10 18.98 -4.06
N VAL A 73 -3.29 19.91 -4.56
CA VAL A 73 -1.83 19.87 -4.45
C VAL A 73 -1.33 19.91 -3.00
N ALA A 74 -2.04 20.58 -2.09
CA ALA A 74 -1.63 20.66 -0.69
C ALA A 74 -1.81 19.31 0.01
N MET A 75 -2.95 18.65 -0.21
CA MET A 75 -3.23 17.31 0.28
C MET A 75 -2.23 16.28 -0.31
N TYR A 76 -1.93 16.39 -1.61
CA TYR A 76 -0.94 15.54 -2.26
C TYR A 76 0.43 15.66 -1.61
N ASN A 77 0.92 16.89 -1.42
CA ASN A 77 2.24 17.14 -0.81
C ASN A 77 2.29 16.67 0.65
N TYR A 78 1.21 16.87 1.41
CA TYR A 78 1.10 16.37 2.78
C TYR A 78 1.20 14.84 2.82
N ALA A 79 0.41 14.14 2.01
CA ALA A 79 0.38 12.68 1.98
C ALA A 79 1.71 12.09 1.44
N LEU A 80 2.31 12.71 0.44
CA LEU A 80 3.63 12.32 -0.08
C LEU A 80 4.74 12.52 0.96
N TYR A 81 4.68 13.62 1.72
CA TYR A 81 5.60 13.84 2.84
C TYR A 81 5.41 12.76 3.91
N ALA A 82 4.16 12.45 4.28
CA ALA A 82 3.87 11.43 5.28
C ALA A 82 4.29 10.02 4.83
N TYR A 83 4.10 9.66 3.55
CA TYR A 83 4.60 8.40 2.99
C TYR A 83 6.08 8.17 3.31
N LYS A 84 6.89 9.23 3.24
CA LYS A 84 8.33 9.15 3.48
C LYS A 84 8.71 9.29 4.95
N ASN A 85 8.02 10.17 5.68
CA ASN A 85 8.49 10.69 6.97
C ASN A 85 7.59 10.37 8.17
N ASP A 86 6.39 9.80 7.97
CA ASP A 86 5.53 9.47 9.10
C ASP A 86 6.18 8.41 9.99
N LEU A 87 6.26 8.70 11.28
CA LEU A 87 7.02 7.91 12.27
C LEU A 87 6.36 6.56 12.62
N CYS A 88 5.13 6.36 12.18
CA CYS A 88 4.28 5.23 12.58
C CYS A 88 3.77 4.42 11.38
N ALA A 89 3.69 5.04 10.22
CA ALA A 89 3.10 4.50 9.00
C ALA A 89 3.86 4.87 7.72
N GLY A 90 4.88 5.73 7.79
CA GLY A 90 5.75 6.01 6.64
C GLY A 90 6.57 4.78 6.26
N ILE A 91 7.04 4.70 5.01
CA ILE A 91 7.79 3.56 4.49
C ILE A 91 9.02 3.22 5.35
N GLU A 92 9.75 4.22 5.84
CA GLU A 92 10.95 4.01 6.67
C GLU A 92 10.63 3.58 8.11
N SER A 93 9.44 3.90 8.63
CA SER A 93 8.95 3.35 9.90
C SER A 93 8.38 1.94 9.74
N THR A 94 7.96 1.59 8.53
CA THR A 94 7.32 0.31 8.22
C THR A 94 8.33 -0.75 7.81
N ILE A 95 9.40 -0.40 7.10
CA ILE A 95 10.39 -1.33 6.56
C ILE A 95 11.78 -0.96 7.07
N ASP A 96 12.43 -1.90 7.75
CA ASP A 96 13.81 -1.72 8.19
C ASP A 96 14.75 -1.67 6.99
N SER A 97 15.46 -0.56 6.84
CA SER A 97 16.45 -0.37 5.78
C SER A 97 17.63 -1.33 5.86
N SER A 98 17.90 -1.94 7.01
CA SER A 98 19.00 -2.89 7.22
C SER A 98 18.62 -4.33 6.88
N THR A 99 17.53 -4.84 7.44
CA THR A 99 17.09 -6.24 7.23
C THR A 99 16.06 -6.39 6.10
N GLY A 100 15.21 -5.40 5.88
CA GLY A 100 14.01 -5.50 5.05
C GLY A 100 12.77 -5.98 5.82
N GLN A 101 12.86 -6.23 7.12
CA GLN A 101 11.69 -6.67 7.87
C GLN A 101 10.62 -5.58 7.93
N SER A 102 9.35 -5.99 7.89
CA SER A 102 8.26 -5.09 8.26
C SER A 102 8.24 -4.89 9.78
N SER A 103 7.87 -3.69 10.24
CA SER A 103 7.63 -3.38 11.66
C SER A 103 6.50 -4.24 12.25
N GLU A 104 5.64 -4.85 11.42
CA GLU A 104 4.58 -5.77 11.83
C GLU A 104 4.99 -7.25 11.76
N SER A 105 6.23 -7.58 11.36
CA SER A 105 6.66 -8.98 11.14
C SER A 105 6.58 -9.84 12.40
N GLY A 106 6.71 -9.21 13.58
CA GLY A 106 6.57 -9.86 14.87
C GLY A 106 5.13 -10.07 15.33
N ARG A 107 4.16 -9.38 14.71
CA ARG A 107 2.73 -9.51 15.00
C ARG A 107 2.13 -10.71 14.28
N ASP A 108 2.05 -10.59 12.96
CA ASP A 108 1.57 -11.62 12.04
C ASP A 108 1.96 -11.25 10.60
N GLN A 109 1.95 -12.25 9.72
CA GLN A 109 2.38 -12.06 8.34
C GLN A 109 1.33 -11.41 7.44
N SER A 110 0.05 -11.49 7.82
CA SER A 110 -1.04 -10.82 7.10
C SER A 110 -0.86 -9.30 7.13
N HIS A 111 -0.57 -8.72 8.29
CA HIS A 111 -0.34 -7.28 8.43
C HIS A 111 0.94 -6.82 7.74
N SER A 112 1.99 -7.64 7.79
CA SER A 112 3.24 -7.36 7.08
C SER A 112 3.01 -7.29 5.56
N MET A 113 2.36 -8.30 4.98
CA MET A 113 2.03 -8.33 3.55
C MET A 113 1.09 -7.18 3.16
N THR A 114 0.00 -6.97 3.90
CA THR A 114 -0.97 -5.91 3.61
C THR A 114 -0.32 -4.53 3.67
N GLY A 115 0.56 -4.27 4.65
CA GLY A 115 1.29 -3.00 4.75
C GLY A 115 2.16 -2.72 3.51
N LEU A 116 2.88 -3.73 3.02
CA LEU A 116 3.65 -3.63 1.78
C LEU A 116 2.76 -3.38 0.55
N GLY A 117 1.62 -4.07 0.47
CA GLY A 117 0.64 -3.87 -0.60
C GLY A 117 0.09 -2.44 -0.64
N TRP A 118 -0.25 -1.86 0.51
CA TRP A 118 -0.75 -0.49 0.58
C TRP A 118 0.33 0.56 0.31
N LEU A 119 1.56 0.33 0.75
CA LEU A 119 2.71 1.16 0.36
C LEU A 119 2.96 1.11 -1.16
N ALA A 120 2.76 -0.06 -1.79
CA ALA A 120 2.89 -0.23 -3.23
C ALA A 120 1.78 0.48 -4.01
N LEU A 121 0.54 0.42 -3.53
CA LEU A 121 -0.57 1.15 -4.14
C LEU A 121 -0.37 2.67 -4.02
N ALA A 122 0.08 3.16 -2.86
CA ALA A 122 0.43 4.57 -2.69
C ALA A 122 1.56 4.99 -3.65
N ALA A 123 2.61 4.16 -3.78
CA ALA A 123 3.68 4.39 -4.74
C ALA A 123 3.18 4.39 -6.18
N ARG A 124 2.20 3.54 -6.52
CA ARG A 124 1.58 3.48 -7.85
C ARG A 124 0.80 4.76 -8.18
N VAL A 125 0.00 5.27 -7.25
CA VAL A 125 -0.72 6.55 -7.43
C VAL A 125 0.25 7.68 -7.76
N VAL A 126 1.34 7.78 -7.00
CA VAL A 126 2.37 8.80 -7.20
C VAL A 126 3.18 8.59 -8.49
N ASN A 127 3.47 7.33 -8.84
CA ASN A 127 4.15 7.00 -10.09
C ASN A 127 3.31 7.36 -11.33
N ASN A 128 1.98 7.27 -11.26
CA ASN A 128 1.10 7.72 -12.32
C ASN A 128 1.14 9.25 -12.52
N GLN A 129 1.61 10.01 -11.52
CA GLN A 129 1.85 11.46 -11.62
C GLN A 129 3.29 11.79 -12.07
N GLY A 130 4.08 10.79 -12.48
CA GLY A 130 5.44 10.98 -12.98
C GLY A 130 6.54 10.96 -11.93
N TYR A 131 6.25 10.65 -10.67
CA TYR A 131 7.27 10.50 -9.63
C TYR A 131 7.40 9.05 -9.13
N ASN A 132 8.54 8.42 -9.38
CA ASN A 132 8.73 7.00 -9.09
C ASN A 132 9.12 6.76 -7.61
N LEU A 133 8.14 6.40 -6.79
CA LEU A 133 8.36 6.02 -5.39
C LEU A 133 8.85 4.58 -5.21
N PHE A 134 8.73 3.70 -6.20
CA PHE A 134 9.22 2.32 -6.07
C PHE A 134 10.75 2.26 -5.93
N THR A 135 11.46 3.27 -6.44
CA THR A 135 12.92 3.40 -6.32
C THR A 135 13.37 4.18 -5.09
N TYR A 136 12.45 4.68 -4.27
CA TYR A 136 12.75 5.47 -3.07
C TYR A 136 13.61 4.69 -2.06
N ALA A 137 14.48 5.41 -1.34
CA ALA A 137 15.35 4.89 -0.28
C ALA A 137 16.11 3.61 -0.69
N ASN A 138 16.72 3.62 -1.88
CA ASN A 138 17.43 2.46 -2.46
C ASN A 138 16.53 1.23 -2.62
N ASN A 139 15.36 1.42 -3.25
CA ASN A 139 14.36 0.38 -3.49
C ASN A 139 13.84 -0.27 -2.19
N LEU A 140 13.62 0.52 -1.14
CA LEU A 140 13.24 0.01 0.20
C LEU A 140 11.98 -0.86 0.16
N LEU A 141 10.99 -0.50 -0.66
CA LEU A 141 9.78 -1.29 -0.82
C LEU A 141 10.06 -2.68 -1.43
N LEU A 142 10.96 -2.76 -2.41
CA LEU A 142 11.39 -4.04 -2.99
C LEU A 142 12.15 -4.88 -1.95
N LYS A 143 13.02 -4.25 -1.14
CA LYS A 143 13.73 -4.95 -0.06
C LYS A 143 12.75 -5.56 0.95
N GLY A 144 11.71 -4.82 1.33
CA GLY A 144 10.61 -5.33 2.16
C GLY A 144 9.87 -6.49 1.51
N SER A 145 9.55 -6.37 0.22
CA SER A 145 8.90 -7.42 -0.55
C SER A 145 9.71 -8.72 -0.58
N GLU A 146 11.01 -8.64 -0.92
CA GLU A 146 11.89 -9.81 -0.99
C GLU A 146 12.04 -10.50 0.37
N TYR A 147 12.18 -9.72 1.44
CA TYR A 147 12.25 -10.23 2.81
C TYR A 147 10.97 -11.00 3.18
N THR A 148 9.81 -10.34 3.04
CA THR A 148 8.52 -10.89 3.45
C THR A 148 8.15 -12.10 2.58
N ALA A 149 8.42 -12.06 1.28
CA ALA A 149 8.22 -13.19 0.38
C ALA A 149 9.07 -14.40 0.80
N LYS A 150 10.37 -14.20 1.05
CA LYS A 150 11.28 -15.28 1.48
C LYS A 150 10.79 -15.95 2.75
N TYR A 151 10.42 -15.16 3.76
CA TYR A 151 9.92 -15.72 5.01
C TYR A 151 8.61 -16.47 4.80
N ASN A 152 7.66 -15.92 4.05
CA ASN A 152 6.36 -16.54 3.81
C ASN A 152 6.40 -17.78 2.91
N LEU A 153 7.45 -17.95 2.11
CA LEU A 153 7.76 -19.17 1.35
C LEU A 153 8.61 -20.17 2.15
N ASN A 154 8.44 -20.19 3.48
CA ASN A 154 9.13 -21.09 4.41
C ASN A 154 10.66 -20.92 4.51
N GLY A 155 11.23 -19.83 3.95
CA GLY A 155 12.64 -19.50 4.11
C GLY A 155 12.98 -18.93 5.49
N THR A 156 14.28 -18.76 5.75
CA THR A 156 14.80 -18.08 6.95
C THR A 156 15.27 -16.67 6.62
N VAL A 157 15.02 -15.74 7.55
CA VAL A 157 15.35 -14.32 7.45
C VAL A 157 15.87 -13.81 8.80
N PRO A 158 16.75 -12.80 8.83
CA PRO A 158 17.13 -12.14 10.08
C PRO A 158 15.93 -11.38 10.67
N TYR A 159 15.86 -11.25 11.99
CA TYR A 159 14.83 -10.46 12.66
C TYR A 159 15.46 -9.65 13.80
N ASP A 160 15.28 -8.33 13.78
CA ASP A 160 15.68 -7.42 14.84
C ASP A 160 14.45 -7.03 15.70
N PRO A 161 14.36 -7.50 16.96
CA PRO A 161 13.26 -7.12 17.86
C PRO A 161 13.31 -5.65 18.30
N LYS A 162 14.39 -4.91 18.00
CA LYS A 162 14.51 -3.48 18.29
C LYS A 162 13.90 -2.59 17.21
N PHE A 163 13.59 -3.14 16.03
CA PHE A 163 12.87 -2.42 14.99
C PHE A 163 11.36 -2.64 15.12
N TYR A 164 10.65 -1.61 15.57
CA TYR A 164 9.21 -1.59 15.70
C TYR A 164 8.70 -0.15 15.49
N ARG A 165 7.44 -0.03 15.04
CA ARG A 165 6.78 1.26 14.87
C ARG A 165 6.21 1.80 16.19
N CYS A 166 5.83 3.06 16.19
CA CYS A 166 5.12 3.66 17.32
C CYS A 166 3.85 2.85 17.70
N GLU A 167 3.45 2.95 18.96
CA GLU A 167 2.23 2.32 19.48
C GLU A 167 2.14 0.80 19.27
N ALA A 168 3.26 0.10 19.07
CA ALA A 168 3.29 -1.36 19.00
C ALA A 168 2.74 -2.00 20.30
N VAL A 169 2.87 -1.29 21.43
CA VAL A 169 2.31 -1.70 22.73
C VAL A 169 0.80 -1.95 22.72
N LEU A 170 0.04 -1.26 21.85
CA LEU A 170 -1.41 -1.44 21.73
C LEU A 170 -1.80 -2.81 21.16
N VAL A 171 -0.85 -3.53 20.57
CA VAL A 171 -1.02 -4.86 19.98
C VAL A 171 0.02 -5.85 20.52
N ASN A 172 0.42 -5.68 21.79
CA ASN A 172 1.36 -6.55 22.50
C ASN A 172 2.79 -6.60 21.92
N GLY A 173 3.20 -5.57 21.18
CA GLY A 173 4.59 -5.36 20.77
C GLY A 173 5.40 -4.53 21.78
N PRO A 174 6.72 -4.37 21.57
CA PRO A 174 7.53 -4.99 20.53
C PRO A 174 7.66 -6.52 20.73
N TRP A 175 7.72 -7.25 19.63
CA TRP A 175 7.74 -8.71 19.65
C TRP A 175 9.17 -9.25 19.63
N SER A 176 9.48 -10.22 20.49
CA SER A 176 10.83 -10.77 20.64
C SER A 176 11.25 -11.71 19.50
N LYS A 177 10.31 -12.16 18.67
CA LYS A 177 10.53 -13.08 17.55
C LYS A 177 9.62 -12.69 16.38
N ILE A 178 10.04 -13.05 15.17
CA ILE A 178 9.17 -13.01 13.99
C ILE A 178 8.00 -13.98 14.17
N SER A 179 6.79 -13.56 13.80
CA SER A 179 5.58 -14.34 13.99
C SER A 179 5.43 -15.42 12.93
N THR A 180 5.00 -16.62 13.33
CA THR A 180 4.54 -17.69 12.43
C THR A 180 3.07 -17.55 12.08
N ASP A 181 2.35 -16.63 12.72
CA ASP A 181 0.92 -16.48 12.54
C ASP A 181 0.62 -15.96 11.14
N GLN A 182 -0.34 -16.62 10.50
CA GLN A 182 -0.80 -16.33 9.14
C GLN A 182 0.34 -16.36 8.11
N ARG A 183 1.40 -17.12 8.37
CA ARG A 183 2.51 -17.32 7.44
C ARG A 183 2.01 -17.98 6.15
N GLY A 184 2.46 -17.43 5.02
CA GLY A 184 2.08 -17.86 3.69
C GLY A 184 1.89 -16.68 2.75
N ILE A 185 1.46 -16.96 1.52
CA ILE A 185 1.43 -16.01 0.40
C ILE A 185 0.00 -15.62 0.00
N GLN A 186 -0.97 -15.78 0.91
CA GLN A 186 -2.40 -15.67 0.61
C GLN A 186 -2.88 -14.22 0.33
N LYS A 187 -2.05 -13.20 0.56
CA LYS A 187 -2.40 -11.80 0.30
C LYS A 187 -2.14 -11.43 -1.17
N GLN A 188 -3.06 -10.64 -1.72
CA GLN A 188 -3.06 -10.15 -3.10
C GLN A 188 -2.18 -8.90 -3.21
N VAL A 189 -0.87 -9.09 -3.04
CA VAL A 189 0.12 -7.99 -3.03
C VAL A 189 1.30 -8.26 -3.95
N TRP A 190 1.48 -9.51 -4.38
CA TRP A 190 2.69 -9.94 -5.07
C TRP A 190 2.77 -9.45 -6.50
N ASP A 191 1.64 -9.25 -7.18
CA ASP A 191 1.61 -8.77 -8.57
C ASP A 191 2.15 -7.34 -8.68
N ILE A 192 1.59 -6.39 -7.91
CA ILE A 192 2.06 -5.01 -7.93
C ILE A 192 3.54 -4.91 -7.50
N LEU A 193 3.96 -5.70 -6.51
CA LEU A 193 5.35 -5.72 -6.06
C LEU A 193 6.29 -6.32 -7.12
N HIS A 194 5.86 -7.38 -7.82
CA HIS A 194 6.67 -7.98 -8.89
C HIS A 194 6.79 -7.05 -10.09
N TYR A 195 5.66 -6.58 -10.62
CA TYR A 195 5.67 -5.78 -11.84
C TYR A 195 6.29 -4.41 -11.63
N SER A 196 6.21 -3.83 -10.42
CA SER A 196 6.99 -2.63 -10.12
C SER A 196 8.49 -2.89 -10.16
N ALA A 197 8.98 -4.05 -9.70
CA ALA A 197 10.39 -4.42 -9.84
C ALA A 197 10.80 -4.61 -11.31
N VAL A 198 9.98 -5.30 -12.09
CA VAL A 198 10.20 -5.52 -13.54
C VAL A 198 10.27 -4.19 -14.29
N ALA A 199 9.31 -3.29 -14.07
CA ALA A 199 9.28 -1.97 -14.70
C ALA A 199 10.53 -1.12 -14.37
N ASN A 200 11.14 -1.37 -13.21
CA ASN A 200 12.38 -0.73 -12.76
C ASN A 200 13.66 -1.51 -13.11
N LYS A 201 13.55 -2.61 -13.86
CA LYS A 201 14.67 -3.50 -14.24
C LYS A 201 15.43 -4.06 -13.03
N LEU A 202 14.71 -4.30 -11.94
CA LEU A 202 15.25 -4.84 -10.69
C LEU A 202 14.98 -6.34 -10.60
N GLN A 203 15.93 -7.06 -10.02
CA GLN A 203 15.77 -8.48 -9.71
C GLN A 203 14.94 -8.64 -8.44
N ASN A 204 13.94 -9.53 -8.47
CA ASN A 204 13.04 -9.80 -7.36
C ASN A 204 12.74 -11.31 -7.21
N PRO A 205 13.77 -12.16 -7.02
CA PRO A 205 13.61 -13.62 -7.08
C PRO A 205 12.62 -14.19 -6.05
N TRP A 206 12.51 -13.62 -4.85
CA TRP A 206 11.58 -14.12 -3.85
C TRP A 206 10.17 -13.62 -4.08
N THR A 207 10.00 -12.35 -4.43
CA THR A 207 8.71 -11.76 -4.79
C THR A 207 8.13 -12.42 -6.03
N LEU A 208 8.95 -12.74 -7.04
CA LEU A 208 8.54 -13.51 -8.21
C LEU A 208 8.05 -14.91 -7.81
N LYS A 209 8.78 -15.62 -6.95
CA LYS A 209 8.33 -16.94 -6.44
C LYS A 209 7.01 -16.84 -5.67
N ALA A 210 6.82 -15.77 -4.91
CA ALA A 210 5.58 -15.56 -4.16
C ALA A 210 4.40 -15.32 -5.11
N LYS A 211 4.58 -14.46 -6.13
CA LYS A 211 3.61 -14.29 -7.22
C LYS A 211 3.28 -15.62 -7.89
N GLN A 212 4.29 -16.37 -8.33
CA GLN A 212 4.08 -17.67 -9.00
C GLN A 212 3.35 -18.68 -8.11
N ALA A 213 3.63 -18.69 -6.80
CA ALA A 213 2.90 -19.51 -5.85
C ALA A 213 1.44 -19.05 -5.73
N THR A 214 1.16 -17.75 -5.77
CA THR A 214 -0.21 -17.22 -5.79
C THR A 214 -0.93 -17.60 -7.08
N ASP A 215 -0.27 -17.49 -8.23
CA ASP A 215 -0.80 -17.88 -9.54
C ASP A 215 -1.14 -19.37 -9.60
N ALA A 216 -0.27 -20.23 -9.03
CA ALA A 216 -0.53 -21.66 -8.91
C ALA A 216 -1.76 -21.98 -8.04
N LEU A 217 -2.12 -21.08 -7.12
CA LEU A 217 -3.36 -21.14 -6.34
C LEU A 217 -4.53 -20.42 -7.03
N GLY A 218 -4.43 -20.13 -8.33
CA GLY A 218 -5.47 -19.47 -9.13
C GLY A 218 -5.39 -17.95 -9.14
N GLY A 219 -4.24 -17.37 -8.75
CA GLY A 219 -3.94 -15.94 -8.87
C GLY A 219 -4.74 -15.06 -7.92
N GLU A 220 -4.71 -13.75 -8.18
CA GLU A 220 -5.62 -12.81 -7.54
C GLU A 220 -7.07 -13.08 -7.97
N ARG A 221 -7.93 -13.33 -6.98
CA ARG A 221 -9.35 -13.66 -7.18
C ARG A 221 -10.22 -12.53 -6.68
N ARG A 222 -11.47 -12.49 -7.17
CA ARG A 222 -12.52 -11.59 -6.66
C ARG A 222 -12.45 -11.50 -5.14
N VAL A 223 -12.10 -10.31 -4.66
CA VAL A 223 -12.12 -9.97 -3.24
C VAL A 223 -13.53 -9.62 -2.80
N THR A 224 -13.89 -10.06 -1.61
CA THR A 224 -15.12 -9.65 -0.91
C THR A 224 -14.83 -8.58 0.15
N ALA A 225 -13.56 -8.19 0.30
CA ALA A 225 -13.09 -7.19 1.24
C ALA A 225 -12.45 -6.01 0.47
N ASN A 226 -12.32 -4.87 1.15
CA ASN A 226 -11.79 -3.62 0.61
C ASN A 226 -10.27 -3.46 0.79
N ASP A 227 -9.56 -4.49 1.28
CA ASP A 227 -8.11 -4.41 1.55
C ASP A 227 -7.29 -4.13 0.29
N MET A 228 -7.50 -4.87 -0.79
CA MET A 228 -6.76 -4.74 -2.06
C MET A 228 -7.74 -4.76 -3.23
N PRO A 229 -7.50 -4.03 -4.33
CA PRO A 229 -8.42 -3.98 -5.48
C PRO A 229 -8.50 -5.31 -6.25
N SER A 230 -7.55 -6.23 -6.07
CA SER A 230 -7.38 -7.47 -6.84
C SER A 230 -7.05 -7.21 -8.33
N TRP A 231 -7.11 -8.27 -9.15
CA TRP A 231 -6.87 -8.27 -10.61
C TRP A 231 -5.42 -7.98 -11.03
N GLY A 232 -4.46 -8.37 -10.20
CA GLY A 232 -3.04 -8.11 -10.33
C GLY A 232 -2.47 -8.12 -11.75
N ASP A 233 -2.39 -9.28 -12.42
CA ASP A 233 -1.87 -9.37 -13.79
C ASP A 233 -2.58 -8.46 -14.80
N LEU A 234 -3.89 -8.25 -14.65
CA LEU A 234 -4.66 -7.38 -15.55
C LEU A 234 -4.27 -5.89 -15.36
N PHE A 235 -4.02 -5.46 -14.13
CA PHE A 235 -3.76 -4.06 -13.82
C PHE A 235 -2.27 -3.67 -13.83
N PHE A 236 -1.40 -4.60 -13.48
CA PHE A 236 0.00 -4.28 -13.18
C PHE A 236 0.99 -4.85 -14.19
N ALA A 237 0.60 -5.81 -15.04
CA ALA A 237 1.52 -6.36 -16.02
C ALA A 237 2.11 -5.27 -16.92
N THR A 238 3.43 -5.25 -17.00
CA THR A 238 4.18 -4.34 -17.87
C THR A 238 5.10 -5.14 -18.77
N LYS A 239 5.35 -4.65 -19.99
CA LYS A 239 6.36 -5.25 -20.87
C LYS A 239 7.73 -5.00 -20.26
N GLY A 240 8.47 -6.07 -19.99
CA GLY A 240 9.87 -6.03 -19.52
C GLY A 240 10.84 -5.57 -20.60
#